data_AF-A0A258BKK0-F1
#
_entry.id   AF-A0A258BKK0-F1
#
_cell.length_a   1.000
_cell.length_b   1.000
_cell.length_c   1.000
_cell.angle_alpha   90.00
_cell.angle_beta   90.00
_cell.angle_gamma   90.00
#
_symmetry.space_group_name_H-M   'P 1'
#
loop_
_entity.id
_entity.type
_entity.pdbx_description
1 polymer ?
#
loop_
_entity_poly.entity_id
_entity_poly.type
_entity_poly.pdbx_seq_one_letter_code
_entity_poly.pdbx_strand_id
1 'polypeptide(L)' 'MNLFAKIGREFRLFQDILLVKKWTGDISPDSENLVADDYERAADQFAGNVAFRFEGQSTTY' A
#
# COMPACT_ATOMS: atom_id res chain seq x y z
N MET A 1 -20.35 -24.13 4.92
CA MET A 1 -19.03 -23.50 4.69
C MET A 1 -19.14 -22.59 3.48
N ASN A 2 -19.03 -21.28 3.66
CA ASN A 2 -19.45 -20.30 2.67
C ASN A 2 -18.38 -20.09 1.58
N LEU A 3 -18.71 -20.33 0.31
CA LEU A 3 -17.79 -20.24 -0.84
C LEU A 3 -17.12 -18.85 -0.94
N PHE A 4 -17.87 -17.79 -0.62
CA PHE A 4 -17.36 -16.42 -0.55
C PHE A 4 -16.22 -16.22 0.45
N ALA A 5 -16.24 -16.96 1.57
CA ALA A 5 -15.17 -16.89 2.56
C ALA A 5 -13.89 -17.61 2.11
N LYS A 6 -14.00 -18.58 1.19
CA LYS A 6 -12.84 -19.22 0.56
C LYS A 6 -12.20 -18.29 -0.47
N ILE A 7 -13.00 -17.70 -1.35
CA ILE A 7 -12.53 -16.74 -2.36
C ILE A 7 -11.87 -15.52 -1.72
N GLY A 8 -12.49 -14.94 -0.68
CA GLY A 8 -11.89 -13.79 0.03
C GLY A 8 -10.56 -14.13 0.72
N ARG A 9 -10.38 -15.37 1.16
CA ARG A 9 -9.11 -15.84 1.73
C ARG A 9 -8.03 -16.00 0.67
N GLU A 10 -8.38 -16.59 -0.48
CA GLU A 10 -7.47 -16.74 -1.60
C GLU A 10 -7.03 -15.39 -2.15
N PHE A 11 -7.96 -14.44 -2.30
CA PHE A 11 -7.63 -13.08 -2.73
C PHE A 11 -6.63 -12.40 -1.78
N ARG A 12 -6.83 -12.52 -0.46
CA ARG A 12 -5.89 -11.99 0.53
C ARG A 12 -4.51 -12.67 0.44
N LEU A 13 -4.48 -13.99 0.29
CA LEU A 13 -3.24 -14.73 0.11
C LEU A 13 -2.46 -14.25 -1.13
N PHE A 14 -3.13 -14.03 -2.26
CA PHE A 14 -2.49 -13.49 -3.46
C PHE A 14 -1.96 -12.07 -3.23
N GLN A 15 -2.70 -11.21 -2.54
CA GLN A 15 -2.23 -9.86 -2.19
C GLN A 15 -0.98 -9.90 -1.31
N ASP A 16 -0.95 -10.77 -0.29
CA ASP A 16 0.19 -10.91 0.60
C ASP A 16 1.44 -11.37 -0.14
N ILE A 17 1.30 -12.33 -1.08
CA ILE A 17 2.41 -12.81 -1.92
C ILE A 17 2.93 -11.68 -2.82
N LEU A 18 2.05 -10.89 -3.42
CA LEU A 18 2.44 -9.76 -4.27
C LEU A 18 3.17 -8.67 -3.47
N LEU A 19 2.73 -8.40 -2.24
CA LEU A 19 3.44 -7.51 -1.33
C LEU A 19 4.84 -8.06 -1.03
N VAL A 20 4.97 -9.32 -0.60
CA VAL A 20 6.28 -9.92 -0.34
C VAL A 20 7.19 -9.82 -1.56
N LYS A 21 6.68 -10.15 -2.76
CA LYS A 21 7.43 -10.01 -4.02
C LYS A 21 7.89 -8.57 -4.27
N LYS A 22 7.05 -7.56 -3.99
CA LYS A 22 7.42 -6.15 -4.12
C LYS A 22 8.55 -5.77 -3.15
N TRP A 23 8.48 -6.24 -1.90
CA TRP A 23 9.46 -5.90 -0.86
C TRP A 23 10.77 -6.67 -0.96
N THR A 24 10.75 -7.91 -1.48
CA THR A 24 11.94 -8.75 -1.65
C THR A 24 12.52 -8.70 -3.06
N GLY A 25 11.86 -8.04 -4.00
CA GLY A 25 12.36 -7.82 -5.35
C GLY A 25 13.49 -6.80 -5.36
N ASP A 26 14.42 -6.93 -6.30
CA ASP A 26 15.46 -5.93 -6.49
C ASP A 26 14.83 -4.58 -6.85
N ILE A 27 15.03 -3.58 -5.98
CA ILE A 27 14.64 -2.20 -6.25
C ILE A 27 15.71 -1.62 -7.18
N SER A 28 15.48 -1.72 -8.49
CA SER A 28 16.29 -1.05 -9.50
C SER A 28 15.73 0.34 -9.81
N PRO A 29 16.54 1.28 -10.35
CA PRO A 29 16.06 2.57 -10.84
C PRO A 29 14.97 2.45 -11.91
N ASP A 30 14.91 1.32 -12.61
CA ASP A 30 13.92 1.00 -13.65
C ASP A 30 12.70 0.23 -13.11
N SER A 31 12.55 0.12 -11.78
CA SER A 31 11.40 -0.56 -11.18
C SER A 31 10.12 0.24 -11.44
N GLU A 32 9.11 -0.40 -12.01
CA GLU A 32 7.76 0.18 -12.21
C GLU A 32 6.97 0.35 -10.91
N ASN A 33 7.48 -0.17 -9.78
CA ASN A 33 6.84 -0.04 -8.47
C ASN A 33 7.85 0.50 -7.47
N LEU A 34 7.87 1.82 -7.33
CA LEU A 34 8.71 2.54 -6.38
C LEU A 34 7.99 2.72 -5.04
N VAL A 35 8.77 3.13 -4.05
CA VAL A 35 8.24 3.55 -2.74
C VAL A 35 7.45 4.85 -2.88
N ALA A 36 7.86 5.74 -3.80
CA ALA A 36 7.13 6.97 -4.12
C ALA A 36 5.68 6.69 -4.54
N ASP A 37 5.47 5.68 -5.39
CA ASP A 37 4.13 5.30 -5.87
C ASP A 37 3.21 4.78 -4.74
N ASP A 38 3.78 4.26 -3.65
CA ASP A 38 2.99 3.88 -2.47
C ASP A 38 2.59 5.12 -1.66
N TYR A 39 3.46 6.12 -1.56
CA TYR A 39 3.12 7.40 -0.92
C TYR A 39 2.07 8.16 -1.70
N GLU A 40 2.18 8.23 -3.04
CA GLU A 40 1.16 8.86 -3.89
C GLU A 40 -0.19 8.17 -3.77
N ARG A 41 -0.22 6.83 -3.75
CA ARG A 41 -1.47 6.09 -3.56
C ARG A 41 -2.10 6.36 -2.20
N ALA A 42 -1.28 6.48 -1.15
CA ALA A 42 -1.76 6.84 0.18
C ALA A 42 -2.27 8.28 0.23
N ALA A 43 -1.60 9.21 -0.46
CA ALA A 43 -2.03 10.59 -0.66
C ALA A 43 -3.43 10.65 -1.28
N ASP A 44 -3.63 9.97 -2.41
CA ASP A 44 -4.90 9.94 -3.13
C ASP A 44 -6.02 9.28 -2.32
N GLN A 45 -5.75 8.14 -1.68
CA GLN A 45 -6.77 7.37 -0.96
C GLN A 45 -7.20 8.06 0.35
N PHE A 46 -6.29 8.78 1.00
CA PHE A 46 -6.49 9.32 2.34
C PHE A 46 -6.33 10.84 2.40
N ALA A 47 -6.50 11.57 1.29
CA ALA A 47 -6.24 13.01 1.17
C ALA A 47 -6.81 13.91 2.30
N GLY A 48 -7.93 13.52 2.92
CA GLY A 48 -8.53 14.26 4.03
C GLY A 48 -7.93 13.97 5.42
N ASN A 49 -7.08 12.95 5.54
CA ASN A 49 -6.52 12.49 6.80
C ASN A 49 -5.20 13.22 7.08
N VAL A 50 -4.90 13.43 8.36
CA VAL A 50 -3.61 14.01 8.76
C VAL A 50 -2.49 12.98 8.57
N ALA A 51 -1.51 13.29 7.73
CA ALA A 51 -0.31 12.49 7.50
C ALA A 51 0.77 12.74 8.56
N PHE A 52 1.03 14.01 8.87
CA PHE A 52 2.11 14.40 9.76
C PHE A 52 1.72 15.58 10.65
N ARG A 53 2.19 15.59 11.90
CA ARG A 53 2.02 16.70 12.83
C ARG A 53 3.37 17.10 13.38
N PHE A 54 3.70 18.38 13.26
CA PHE A 54 4.96 18.93 13.75
C PHE A 54 4.79 20.38 14.15
N GLU A 55 5.33 20.75 15.31
CA GLU A 55 5.26 22.11 15.88
C GLU A 55 3.87 22.77 15.87
N GLY A 56 2.84 21.98 16.17
CA GLY A 56 1.45 22.46 16.19
C GLY A 56 0.81 22.62 14.81
N GLN A 57 1.54 22.35 13.73
CA GLN A 57 1.01 22.28 12.37
C GLN A 57 0.70 20.83 11.98
N SER A 58 -0.31 20.65 11.13
CA SER A 58 -0.68 19.35 10.57
C SER A 58 -0.67 19.41 9.05
N THR A 59 -0.02 18.43 8.43
CA THR A 59 -0.04 18.21 6.98
C THR A 59 -0.93 17.00 6.70
N THR A 60 -1.83 17.11 5.74
CA THR A 60 -2.65 16.00 5.28
C THR A 60 -1.88 15.12 4.31
N TYR A 61 -2.39 13.92 4.08
CA TYR A 61 -1.96 13.06 2.98
C TYR A 61 -2.14 13.77 1.64
#